data_AF-A0AAW7YVY2-F1
#
_entry.id   AF-A0AAW7YVY2-F1
#
_cell.length_a   1.000
_cell.length_b   1.000
_cell.length_c   1.000
_cell.angle_alpha   90.00
_cell.angle_beta   90.00
_cell.angle_gamma   90.00
#
_symmetry.space_group_name_H-M   'P 1'
#
loop_
_entity.id
_entity.type
_entity.pdbx_description
1 polymer ?
#
loop_
_entity_poly.entity_id
_entity_poly.type
_entity_poly.pdbx_seq_one_letter_code
_entity_poly.pdbx_strand_id
1 'polypeptide(L)' 'VDWTGLSADSFASDAFRTVRFGALQPGWSRFVAELTAPLAVQTAALDVADDKAGAQLTVTLKSVDRAAFDAAIGSTPDA' A
#
# COMPACT_ATOMS: atom_id res chain seq x y z
N VAL A 1 7.80 6.66 5.19
CA VAL A 1 7.85 5.42 5.99
C VAL A 1 9.22 4.80 5.80
N ASP A 2 9.86 4.39 6.89
CA ASP A 2 11.08 3.58 6.82
C ASP A 2 10.70 2.11 6.72
N TRP A 3 11.25 1.41 5.73
CA TRP A 3 10.98 -0.01 5.48
C TRP A 3 12.14 -0.92 5.91
N THR A 4 13.12 -0.35 6.63
CA THR A 4 14.28 -1.08 7.12
C THR A 4 13.86 -2.31 7.92
N GLY A 5 14.47 -3.45 7.61
CA GLY A 5 14.17 -4.74 8.26
C GLY A 5 13.02 -5.54 7.65
N LEU A 6 12.32 -5.00 6.64
CA LEU A 6 11.27 -5.70 5.92
C LEU A 6 11.77 -6.20 4.56
N SER A 7 11.29 -7.36 4.12
CA SER A 7 11.50 -7.91 2.78
C SER A 7 10.15 -8.05 2.06
N ALA A 8 10.17 -8.34 0.75
CA ALA A 8 8.93 -8.62 0.02
C ALA A 8 8.15 -9.81 0.63
N ASP A 9 8.86 -10.81 1.16
CA ASP A 9 8.28 -11.98 1.80
C ASP A 9 7.54 -11.64 3.11
N SER A 10 7.86 -10.51 3.76
CA SER A 10 7.11 -9.99 4.90
C SER A 10 5.65 -9.63 4.55
N PHE A 11 5.32 -9.54 3.26
CA PHE A 11 4.00 -9.20 2.73
C PHE A 11 3.35 -10.34 1.93
N ALA A 12 3.85 -11.57 2.07
CA ALA A 12 3.26 -12.73 1.41
C ALA A 12 1.77 -12.90 1.78
N SER A 13 0.90 -12.86 0.77
CA SER A 13 -0.54 -13.07 0.91
C SER A 13 -1.14 -13.50 -0.43
N ASP A 14 -2.34 -14.09 -0.40
CA ASP A 14 -3.07 -14.45 -1.63
C ASP A 14 -3.53 -13.23 -2.45
N ALA A 15 -3.47 -12.02 -1.87
CA ALA A 15 -3.88 -10.78 -2.52
C ALA A 15 -2.78 -10.20 -3.44
N PHE A 16 -1.51 -10.56 -3.23
CA PHE A 16 -0.36 -9.94 -3.89
C PHE A 16 0.50 -10.96 -4.64
N ARG A 17 0.82 -10.67 -5.90
CA ARG A 17 1.78 -11.46 -6.71
C ARG A 17 3.21 -11.04 -6.44
N THR A 18 3.44 -9.73 -6.41
CA THR A 18 4.75 -9.14 -6.13
C THR A 18 4.59 -7.86 -5.31
N VAL A 19 5.55 -7.58 -4.44
CA VAL A 19 5.58 -6.36 -3.62
C VAL A 19 6.93 -5.68 -3.80
N ARG A 20 6.91 -4.37 -3.96
CA ARG A 20 8.10 -3.51 -4.06
C ARG A 20 7.89 -2.29 -3.17
N PHE A 21 8.91 -1.93 -2.41
CA PHE A 21 8.89 -0.73 -1.60
C PHE A 21 10.28 -0.11 -1.49
N GLY A 22 10.34 1.16 -1.14
CA GLY A 22 11.60 1.87 -0.94
C GLY A 22 11.46 3.38 -1.02
N ALA A 23 12.59 4.07 -0.91
CA ALA A 23 12.67 5.51 -1.10
C ALA A 23 12.30 5.89 -2.54
N LEU A 24 11.50 6.96 -2.69
CA LEU A 24 11.10 7.50 -3.99
C LEU A 24 11.76 8.87 -4.24
N GLN A 25 11.71 9.74 -3.23
CA GLN A 25 12.28 11.09 -3.21
C GLN A 25 12.68 11.40 -1.75
N PRO A 26 13.47 12.45 -1.47
CA PRO A 26 13.77 12.86 -0.10
C PRO A 26 12.50 13.05 0.72
N GLY A 27 12.37 12.34 1.84
CA GLY A 27 11.17 12.34 2.70
C GLY A 27 10.01 11.47 2.21
N TRP A 28 10.09 10.89 1.01
CA TRP A 28 9.05 10.06 0.41
C TRP A 28 9.50 8.61 0.24
N SER A 29 8.60 7.70 0.60
CA SER A 29 8.72 6.28 0.29
C SER A 29 7.50 5.82 -0.51
N ARG A 30 7.66 4.78 -1.32
CA ARG A 30 6.56 4.17 -2.08
C ARG A 30 6.44 2.70 -1.72
N PHE A 31 5.20 2.22 -1.66
CA PHE A 31 4.83 0.80 -1.63
C PHE A 31 4.00 0.51 -2.89
N VAL A 32 4.34 -0.54 -3.62
CA VAL A 32 3.66 -0.99 -4.83
C VAL A 32 3.44 -2.49 -4.72
N ALA A 33 2.19 -2.93 -4.85
CA ALA A 33 1.83 -4.34 -4.93
C ALA A 33 1.17 -4.63 -6.27
N GLU A 34 1.58 -5.73 -6.91
CA GLU A 34 0.85 -6.34 -8.01
C GLU A 34 -0.26 -7.20 -7.42
N LEU A 35 -1.51 -6.90 -7.75
CA LEU A 35 -2.68 -7.56 -7.17
C LEU A 35 -3.03 -8.85 -7.94
N THR A 36 -3.53 -9.87 -7.24
CA THR A 36 -4.01 -11.14 -7.85
C THR A 36 -5.44 -11.05 -8.36
N ALA A 37 -6.23 -10.07 -7.89
CA ALA A 37 -7.62 -9.84 -8.23
C ALA A 37 -7.97 -8.34 -8.22
N PRO A 38 -9.13 -7.93 -8.74
CA PRO A 38 -9.59 -6.55 -8.63
C PRO A 38 -9.88 -6.17 -7.17
N LEU A 39 -8.93 -5.47 -6.54
CA LEU A 39 -9.03 -4.97 -5.16
C LEU A 39 -8.88 -3.45 -5.17
N ALA A 40 -9.83 -2.74 -4.56
CA ALA A 40 -9.74 -1.31 -4.37
C ALA A 40 -9.20 -0.99 -2.96
N VAL A 41 -8.39 0.06 -2.86
CA VAL A 41 -8.01 0.64 -1.57
C VAL A 41 -9.25 1.30 -0.97
N GLN A 42 -9.70 0.78 0.17
CA GLN A 42 -10.77 1.40 0.95
C GLN A 42 -10.21 2.45 1.90
N THR A 43 -9.09 2.14 2.57
CA THR A 43 -8.38 3.08 3.45
C THR A 43 -6.88 2.87 3.33
N ALA A 44 -6.12 3.94 3.49
CA ALA A 44 -4.69 3.92 3.73
C ALA A 44 -4.36 4.96 4.80
N ALA A 45 -4.04 4.51 6.01
CA ALA A 45 -3.82 5.36 7.17
C ALA A 45 -2.43 5.11 7.75
N LEU A 46 -1.72 6.19 8.08
CA LEU A 46 -0.43 6.13 8.75
C LEU A 46 -0.61 6.74 10.14
N ASP A 47 -0.38 5.92 11.16
CA ASP A 47 -0.26 6.37 12.54
C ASP A 47 1.23 6.44 12.90
N VAL A 48 1.69 7.53 13.51
CA VAL A 48 3.08 7.73 13.90
C VAL A 48 3.10 7.96 15.39
N ALA A 49 3.84 7.13 16.12
CA ALA A 49 3.95 7.26 17.57
C ALA A 49 4.47 8.66 17.95
N ASP A 50 4.00 9.19 19.09
CA ASP A 50 4.35 10.54 19.55
C ASP A 50 5.87 10.72 19.74
N ASP A 51 6.55 9.64 20.16
CA ASP A 51 8.00 9.59 20.32
C ASP A 51 8.76 9.43 18.99
N LYS A 52 8.03 9.29 17.88
CA LYS A 52 8.50 9.04 16.51
C LYS A 52 9.37 7.78 16.38
N ALA A 53 9.30 6.86 17.35
CA ALA A 53 10.10 5.63 17.34
C ALA A 53 9.52 4.56 16.41
N GLY A 54 8.26 4.73 15.97
CA GLY A 54 7.59 3.80 15.08
C GLY A 54 6.45 4.45 14.30
N ALA A 55 6.04 3.77 13.24
CA ALA A 55 4.84 4.12 12.49
C ALA A 55 4.10 2.86 12.07
N GLN A 56 2.77 2.91 12.13
CA GLN A 56 1.89 1.84 11.68
C GLN A 56 1.15 2.31 10.43
N LEU A 57 1.47 1.71 9.29
CA LEU A 57 0.69 1.88 8.06
C LEU A 57 -0.37 0.78 7.99
N THR A 58 -1.65 1.17 7.94
CA THR A 58 -2.78 0.25 7.76
C THR A 58 -3.43 0.52 6.41
N VAL A 59 -3.52 -0.50 5.56
CA VAL A 59 -4.20 -0.45 4.27
C VAL A 59 -5.32 -1.49 4.25
N THR A 60 -6.55 -1.03 4.01
CA THR A 60 -7.70 -1.93 3.85
C THR A 60 -8.01 -2.08 2.37
N LEU A 61 -8.03 -3.32 1.89
CA LEU A 61 -8.39 -3.65 0.53
C LEU A 61 -9.76 -4.32 0.49
N LYS A 62 -10.57 -3.95 -0.50
CA LYS A 62 -11.90 -4.54 -0.73
C LYS A 62 -11.99 -5.09 -2.14
N SER A 63 -12.52 -6.30 -2.28
CA SER A 63 -12.86 -6.85 -3.59
C SER A 63 -13.92 -6.01 -4.27
N VAL A 64 -13.67 -5.68 -5.54
CA VAL A 64 -14.59 -4.95 -6.41
C VAL A 64 -14.75 -5.70 -7.72
N ASP A 65 -15.72 -5.32 -8.54
CA ASP A 65 -15.80 -5.84 -9.90
C ASP A 65 -14.70 -5.23 -10.81
N ARG A 66 -14.50 -5.84 -11.97
CA ARG A 66 -13.45 -5.42 -12.91
C ARG A 66 -13.68 -4.01 -13.45
N ALA A 67 -14.93 -3.65 -13.74
CA ALA A 67 -15.26 -2.35 -14.32
C ALA A 67 -14.97 -1.21 -13.33
N ALA A 68 -15.31 -1.38 -12.06
CA ALA A 68 -15.01 -0.44 -11.00
C ALA A 68 -13.50 -0.30 -10.76
N PHE A 69 -12.75 -1.41 -10.81
CA PHE A 69 -11.30 -1.37 -10.71
C PHE A 69 -10.66 -0.59 -11.86
N ASP A 70 -11.11 -0.82 -13.09
CA ASP A 70 -10.60 -0.14 -14.28
C ASP A 70 -10.90 1.35 -14.29
N ALA A 71 -12.08 1.73 -13.80
CA ALA A 71 -12.47 3.12 -13.66
C ALA A 71 -11.58 3.91 -12.67
N ALA A 72 -10.95 3.22 -11.71
CA ALA A 72 -10.06 3.83 -10.72
C ALA A 72 -8.61 3.98 -11.23
N ILE A 73 -8.25 3.42 -12.38
CA ILE A 73 -6.90 3.50 -12.93
C ILE A 73 -6.57 4.96 -13.28
N GLY A 74 -5.54 5.51 -12.64
CA GLY A 74 -5.11 6.89 -12.86
C GLY A 74 -5.96 7.94 -12.15
N SER A 75 -6.95 7.53 -11.34
CA SER A 75 -7.65 8.44 -10.43
C SER A 75 -6.75 8.80 -9.26
N THR A 76 -6.64 10.09 -8.96
CA THR A 76 -6.02 10.57 -7.71
C THR A 76 -7.00 10.26 -6.58
N PRO A 77 -6.59 9.58 -5.48
CA PRO A 77 -7.42 9.49 -4.30
C PRO A 77 -7.76 10.89 -3.77
N ASP A 78 -8.99 11.09 -3.29
CA ASP A 78 -9.36 12.32 -2.59
C ASP A 78 -8.48 12.49 -1.33
N ALA A 79 -8.13 13.75 -1.04
CA ALA A 79 -7.18 14.14 -0.01
C ALA A 79 -7.79 14.21 1.40
#